data_AF-A0A969KEF6-F1
#
_entry.id   AF-A0A969KEF6-F1
#
_cell.length_a   1.000
_cell.length_b   1.000
_cell.length_c   1.000
_cell.angle_alpha   90.00
_cell.angle_beta   90.00
_cell.angle_gamma   90.00
#
_symmetry.space_group_name_H-M   'P 1'
#
loop_
_entity.id
_entity.type
_entity.pdbx_description
1 polymer ?
#
loop_
_entity_poly.entity_id
_entity_poly.type
_entity_poly.pdbx_seq_one_letter_code
_entity_poly.pdbx_strand_id
1 'polypeptide(L)'
;MARQHLRATDQVVFEATTHAWYLHDLLQPLVARVVVADPGKLHAKIATPVKTDKRDTLAMAELLAASDLQPKQKRFADVIARSGSSLL
;
A
#
# COMPACT_ATOMS: atom_id res chain seq x y z
N MET A 1 13.93 7.67 -14.59
CA MET A 1 12.63 8.18 -14.10
C MET A 1 12.28 7.69 -12.69
N ALA A 2 12.24 6.38 -12.35
CA ALA A 2 12.01 5.97 -10.95
C ALA A 2 13.25 6.13 -10.03
N ARG A 3 14.43 5.67 -10.48
CA ARG A 3 15.71 5.80 -9.76
C ARG A 3 16.15 7.25 -9.45
N GLN A 4 15.54 8.24 -10.08
CA GLN A 4 15.89 9.65 -9.88
C GLN A 4 15.29 10.22 -8.60
N HIS A 5 14.22 9.62 -8.08
CA HIS A 5 13.45 10.17 -6.96
C HIS A 5 13.34 9.23 -5.75
N LEU A 6 13.73 7.96 -5.91
CA LEU A 6 13.74 6.97 -4.84
C LEU A 6 15.18 6.68 -4.41
N ARG A 7 15.39 6.65 -3.10
CA ARG A 7 16.64 6.25 -2.46
C ARG A 7 16.49 4.86 -1.87
N ALA A 8 17.61 4.12 -1.83
CA ALA A 8 17.65 2.78 -1.24
C ALA A 8 17.26 2.74 0.25
N THR A 9 17.28 3.89 0.94
CA THR A 9 16.87 4.04 2.34
C THR A 9 15.39 4.37 2.53
N ASP A 10 14.67 4.70 1.46
CA ASP A 10 13.28 5.12 1.57
C ASP A 10 12.38 3.94 1.94
N GLN A 11 11.25 4.25 2.58
CA GLN A 11 10.16 3.30 2.79
C GLN A 11 8.94 3.81 2.04
N VAL A 12 8.29 2.92 1.29
CA VAL A 12 7.15 3.26 0.44
C VAL A 12 5.90 2.54 0.93
N VAL A 13 4.79 3.24 1.01
CA VAL A 13 3.47 2.68 1.32
C VAL A 13 2.45 3.10 0.25
N PHE A 14 1.58 2.18 -0.13
CA PHE A 14 0.41 2.46 -0.94
C PHE A 14 -0.72 1.48 -0.65
N GLU A 15 -1.95 1.90 -0.87
CA GLU A 15 -3.15 1.09 -0.67
C GLU A 15 -3.24 -0.07 -1.68
N ALA A 16 -3.74 -1.23 -1.24
CA ALA A 16 -3.96 -2.37 -2.13
C ALA A 16 -5.07 -2.07 -3.14
N THR A 17 -4.67 -1.79 -4.37
CA THR A 17 -5.54 -1.68 -5.55
C THR A 17 -5.26 -2.84 -6.51
N THR A 18 -5.96 -2.89 -7.65
CA THR A 18 -5.90 -3.99 -8.63
C THR A 18 -4.47 -4.37 -9.07
N HIS A 19 -3.54 -3.40 -9.17
CA HIS A 19 -2.17 -3.62 -9.63
C HIS A 19 -1.11 -3.51 -8.52
N ALA A 20 -1.52 -3.57 -7.25
CA ALA A 20 -0.64 -3.33 -6.12
C ALA A 20 0.61 -4.22 -6.11
N TRP A 21 0.50 -5.49 -6.49
CA TRP A 21 1.64 -6.42 -6.50
C TRP A 21 2.62 -6.17 -7.63
N TYR A 22 2.13 -5.75 -8.79
CA TYR A 22 3.00 -5.33 -9.89
C TYR A 22 3.84 -4.10 -9.49
N LEU A 23 3.20 -3.09 -8.89
CA LEU A 23 3.90 -1.92 -8.38
C LEU A 23 4.88 -2.28 -7.25
N HIS A 24 4.47 -3.17 -6.34
CA HIS A 24 5.34 -3.67 -5.28
C HIS A 24 6.64 -4.24 -5.86
N ASP A 25 6.54 -5.12 -6.86
CA ASP A 25 7.70 -5.78 -7.45
C ASP A 25 8.63 -4.83 -8.19
N LEU A 26 8.06 -3.78 -8.82
CA LEU A 26 8.86 -2.72 -9.43
C LEU A 26 9.61 -1.86 -8.40
N LEU A 27 9.01 -1.63 -7.24
CA LEU A 27 9.56 -0.75 -6.20
C LEU A 27 10.52 -1.47 -5.26
N GLN A 28 10.30 -2.75 -4.99
CA GLN A 28 11.07 -3.55 -4.04
C GLN A 28 12.60 -3.50 -4.24
N PRO A 29 13.15 -3.52 -5.47
CA PRO A 29 14.61 -3.41 -5.65
C PRO A 29 15.15 -1.97 -5.53
N LEU A 30 14.31 -0.96 -5.34
CA LEU A 30 14.70 0.47 -5.36
C LEU A 30 14.74 1.11 -3.97
N VAL A 31 14.09 0.51 -2.97
CA VAL A 31 13.86 1.10 -1.64
C VAL A 31 14.08 0.09 -0.52
N ALA A 32 14.21 0.54 0.72
CA ALA A 32 14.46 -0.33 1.87
C ALA A 32 13.25 -1.21 2.20
N ARG A 33 12.04 -0.70 1.92
CA ARG A 33 10.79 -1.37 2.28
C ARG A 33 9.64 -0.89 1.42
N VAL A 34 8.78 -1.82 1.02
CA VAL A 34 7.49 -1.53 0.39
C VAL A 34 6.38 -2.15 1.24
N VAL A 35 5.35 -1.36 1.53
CA VAL A 35 4.17 -1.80 2.27
C VAL A 35 2.92 -1.59 1.41
N VAL A 36 2.26 -2.68 1.08
CA VAL A 36 0.91 -2.64 0.51
C VAL A 36 -0.07 -2.59 1.67
N ALA A 37 -0.81 -1.50 1.85
CA ALA A 37 -1.76 -1.35 2.94
C ALA A 37 -3.10 -2.04 2.61
N ASP A 38 -3.71 -2.66 3.60
CA ASP A 38 -5.06 -3.22 3.49
C ASP A 38 -6.09 -2.08 3.44
N PRO A 39 -6.94 -1.96 2.40
CA PRO A 39 -7.93 -0.89 2.30
C PRO A 39 -8.86 -0.81 3.51
N GLY A 40 -9.36 -1.96 3.99
CA GLY A 40 -10.29 -2.03 5.11
C GLY A 40 -9.64 -1.61 6.42
N LYS A 41 -8.46 -2.15 6.73
CA LYS A 41 -7.73 -1.77 7.96
C LYS A 41 -7.17 -0.36 7.91
N LEU A 42 -6.74 0.11 6.73
CA LEU A 42 -6.25 1.45 6.54
C LEU A 42 -7.38 2.45 6.78
N HIS A 43 -8.52 2.30 6.09
CA HIS A 43 -9.67 3.17 6.28
C HIS A 43 -10.18 3.14 7.72
N ALA A 44 -10.18 1.99 8.41
CA ALA A 44 -10.53 1.94 9.84
C ALA A 44 -9.60 2.78 10.74
N LYS A 45 -8.35 3.00 10.32
CA LYS A 45 -7.36 3.82 11.06
C LYS A 45 -7.37 5.29 10.66
N ILE A 46 -7.70 5.62 9.41
CA ILE A 46 -7.54 6.98 8.86
C ILE A 46 -8.84 7.63 8.37
N ALA A 47 -10.00 7.00 8.61
CA ALA A 47 -11.28 7.50 8.13
C ALA A 47 -11.54 8.94 8.57
N THR A 48 -11.85 9.79 7.60
CA THR A 48 -12.33 11.15 7.83
C THR A 48 -13.57 11.42 6.97
N PRO A 49 -14.44 12.38 7.34
CA PRO A 49 -15.65 12.69 6.58
C PRO A 49 -15.40 13.19 5.14
N VAL A 50 -14.20 13.73 4.87
CA VAL A 50 -13.81 14.25 3.56
C VAL A 50 -12.50 13.62 3.15
N LYS A 51 -12.58 12.68 2.19
CA LYS A 51 -11.42 12.02 1.59
C LYS A 51 -10.65 13.01 0.72
N THR A 52 -9.34 13.09 0.94
CA THR A 52 -8.42 13.82 0.06
C THR A 52 -7.10 13.07 -0.02
N ASP A 53 -6.54 12.94 -1.22
CA ASP A 53 -5.29 12.21 -1.44
C ASP A 53 -4.14 12.72 -0.54
N LYS A 54 -4.09 14.03 -0.31
CA LYS A 54 -3.07 14.64 0.56
C LYS A 54 -3.16 14.16 2.01
N ARG A 55 -4.35 14.12 2.58
CA ARG A 55 -4.56 13.67 3.98
C ARG A 55 -4.29 12.17 4.10
N ASP A 56 -4.79 11.39 3.14
CA ASP A 56 -4.61 9.94 3.14
C ASP A 56 -3.12 9.58 3.01
N THR A 57 -2.39 10.27 2.13
CA THR A 57 -0.94 10.09 1.98
C THR A 57 -0.18 10.43 3.25
N LEU A 58 -0.52 11.53 3.91
CA LEU A 58 0.12 11.93 5.18
C LEU A 58 -0.15 10.90 6.29
N ALA A 59 -1.41 10.48 6.45
CA ALA A 59 -1.77 9.49 7.47
C ALA A 59 -1.09 8.13 7.21
N MET A 60 -0.98 7.70 5.94
CA MET A 60 -0.21 6.50 5.58
C MET A 60 1.27 6.64 5.93
N ALA A 61 1.88 7.81 5.67
CA ALA A 61 3.28 8.07 5.99
C ALA A 61 3.52 8.04 7.52
N GLU A 62 2.62 8.63 8.30
CA GLU A 62 2.67 8.61 9.77
C GLU A 62 2.55 7.19 10.32
N LEU A 63 1.57 6.41 9.83
CA LEU A 63 1.40 5.01 10.26
C LEU A 63 2.60 4.13 9.84
N LEU A 64 3.20 4.39 8.67
CA LEU A 64 4.42 3.71 8.24
C LEU A 64 5.60 4.05 9.16
N ALA A 65 5.78 5.33 9.49
CA ALA A 65 6.83 5.81 10.39
C ALA A 65 6.68 5.26 11.81
N ALA A 66 5.43 5.15 12.30
CA ALA A 66 5.09 4.53 13.58
C ALA A 66 5.26 2.99 13.58
N SER A 67 5.59 2.38 12.44
CA SER A 67 5.63 0.92 12.25
C SER A 67 4.30 0.20 12.48
N ASP A 68 3.19 0.95 12.46
CA ASP A 68 1.82 0.43 12.61
C ASP A 68 1.27 -0.24 11.35
N LEU A 69 1.99 -0.11 10.22
CA LEU A 69 1.74 -0.85 9.00
C LEU A 69 2.76 -1.97 8.87
N GLN A 70 2.29 -3.21 8.68
CA GLN A 70 3.14 -4.36 8.41
C GLN A 70 3.25 -4.63 6.90
N PRO A 71 4.39 -5.10 6.37
CA PRO A 71 4.48 -5.51 4.98
C PRO A 71 3.46 -6.63 4.72
N LYS A 72 2.54 -6.42 3.78
CA LYS A 72 1.66 -7.50 3.33
C LYS A 72 2.47 -8.52 2.56
N GLN A 73 2.30 -9.79 2.92
CA GLN A 73 2.82 -10.90 2.14
C GLN A 73 1.90 -11.17 0.94
N LYS A 74 2.48 -11.64 -0.18
CA LYS A 74 1.79 -12.04 -1.42
C LYS A 74 0.80 -13.20 -1.27
N ARG A 75 0.44 -13.61 -0.06
CA ARG A 75 -0.40 -14.79 0.23
C ARG A 75 -1.87 -14.66 -0.21
N PHE A 76 -2.22 -13.60 -0.95
CA PHE A 76 -3.59 -13.12 -1.20
C PHE A 76 -3.87 -12.70 -2.66
N ALA A 77 -3.01 -13.02 -3.64
CA ALA A 77 -3.42 -12.89 -5.05
C ALA A 77 -4.73 -13.67 -5.32
N ASP A 78 -4.96 -14.77 -4.59
CA ASP A 78 -6.17 -15.59 -4.64
C ASP A 78 -7.44 -14.93 -4.08
N VAL A 79 -7.34 -13.94 -3.18
CA VAL A 79 -8.52 -13.40 -2.48
C VAL A 79 -9.14 -12.23 -3.24
N ILE A 80 -8.32 -11.39 -3.88
CA ILE A 80 -8.83 -10.37 -4.80
C ILE A 80 -9.42 -11.05 -6.06
N ALA A 81 -8.79 -12.14 -6.54
CA ALA A 81 -9.34 -12.96 -7.61
C ALA A 81 -10.68 -13.62 -7.21
N ARG A 82 -10.80 -14.15 -5.99
CA ARG A 82 -12.05 -14.78 -5.51
C ARG A 82 -13.21 -13.80 -5.32
N SER A 83 -12.97 -12.54 -4.94
CA SER A 83 -14.05 -11.55 -4.85
C SER A 83 -14.69 -11.21 -6.21
N GLY A 84 -14.00 -11.48 -7.32
CA GLY A 84 -14.54 -11.34 -8.67
C GLY A 84 -15.42 -12.51 -9.15
N SER A 85 -15.40 -13.67 -8.47
CA SER A 85 -16.23 -14.84 -8.80
C SER A 85 -17.53 -14.93 -8.00
N SER A 86 -17.83 -13.97 -7.12
CA SER A 86 -19.08 -13.96 -6.34
C SER A 86 -20.24 -13.20 -7.02
N LEU A 87 -20.09 -12.86 -8.30
CA LEU A 87 -21.10 -12.16 -9.12
C LEU A 87 -21.53 -12.97 -10.36
N LEU A 88 -21.30 -14.29 -10.37
CA LEU A 88 -21.87 -15.23 -11.35
C LEU A 88 -22.65 -16.33 -10.64
#